data_AF-A0A918INS8-F1
#
_entry.id   AF-A0A918INS8-F1
#
_cell.length_a   1.000
_cell.length_b   1.000
_cell.length_c   1.000
_cell.angle_alpha   90.00
_cell.angle_beta   90.00
_cell.angle_gamma   90.00
#
_symmetry.space_group_name_H-M   'P 1'
#
loop_
_entity.id
_entity.type
_entity.pdbx_description
1 polymer ?
#
loop_
_entity_poly.entity_id
_entity_poly.type
_entity_poly.pdbx_seq_one_letter_code
_entity_poly.pdbx_strand_id
1 'polypeptide(L)'
;MSAPTAQVDSEAIRQSYDAVLWAPSDVSGEQIRDLLLAHVQLLGPEVSARKSALGDEHQQCTAQLVLTHTHQMLERGVDTTARDVWDLAVQCRALHTLYLQLGPLDEQTAGDDRAADAS
;
A
#
# COMPACT_ATOMS: atom_id res chain seq x y z
N MET A 1 23.50 -11.10 0.65
CA MET A 1 22.99 -10.80 -0.70
C MET A 1 21.60 -10.22 -0.52
N SER A 2 21.45 -8.90 -0.61
CA SER A 2 20.14 -8.25 -0.49
C SER A 2 19.37 -8.51 -1.78
N ALA A 3 18.16 -9.06 -1.68
CA ALA A 3 17.27 -9.21 -2.83
C ALA A 3 17.00 -7.83 -3.45
N PRO A 4 16.80 -7.72 -4.78
CA PRO A 4 16.32 -6.48 -5.36
C PRO A 4 14.99 -6.16 -4.70
N THR A 5 14.92 -5.05 -3.97
CA THR A 5 13.65 -4.47 -3.52
C THR A 5 12.86 -4.22 -4.78
N ALA A 6 11.80 -5.01 -5.00
CA ALA A 6 10.88 -4.78 -6.10
C ALA A 6 10.31 -3.37 -5.91
N GLN A 7 10.81 -2.43 -6.71
CA GLN A 7 10.39 -1.05 -6.64
C GLN A 7 8.88 -1.01 -6.86
N VAL A 8 8.15 -0.51 -5.88
CA VAL A 8 6.70 -0.36 -5.94
C VAL A 8 6.38 0.58 -7.10
N ASP A 9 5.74 0.06 -8.15
CA ASP A 9 5.29 0.85 -9.29
C ASP A 9 3.97 1.53 -8.95
N SER A 10 4.07 2.71 -8.35
CA SER A 10 2.92 3.54 -7.95
C SER A 10 1.97 3.86 -9.10
N GLU A 11 2.48 3.99 -10.33
CA GLU A 11 1.64 4.33 -11.48
C GLU A 11 0.83 3.11 -11.90
N ALA A 12 1.44 1.93 -11.97
CA ALA A 12 0.73 0.68 -12.25
C ALA A 12 -0.34 0.38 -11.19
N ILE A 13 -0.03 0.58 -9.91
CA ILE A 13 -0.99 0.43 -8.80
C ILE A 13 -2.16 1.39 -8.97
N ARG A 14 -1.87 2.66 -9.26
CA ARG A 14 -2.90 3.68 -9.47
C ARG A 14 -3.83 3.35 -10.62
N GLN A 15 -3.28 2.98 -11.77
CA GLN A 15 -4.06 2.57 -12.93
C GLN A 15 -4.97 1.37 -12.62
N SER A 16 -4.49 0.44 -11.80
CA SER A 16 -5.25 -0.76 -11.43
C SER A 16 -6.51 -0.44 -10.63
N TYR A 17 -6.42 0.39 -9.58
CA TYR A 17 -7.63 0.74 -8.82
C TYR A 17 -8.49 1.79 -9.54
N ASP A 18 -7.92 2.69 -10.34
CA ASP A 18 -8.69 3.68 -11.12
C ASP A 18 -9.57 2.99 -12.19
N ALA A 19 -9.06 1.89 -12.78
CA ALA A 19 -9.78 1.04 -13.73
C ALA A 19 -11.03 0.36 -13.14
N VAL A 20 -11.18 0.32 -11.80
CA VAL A 20 -12.38 -0.20 -11.13
C VAL A 20 -13.23 0.92 -10.55
N LEU A 21 -12.60 1.92 -9.93
CA LEU A 21 -13.29 2.97 -9.18
C LEU A 21 -13.94 4.04 -10.07
N TRP A 22 -13.34 4.36 -11.22
CA TRP A 22 -13.75 5.53 -12.02
C TRP A 22 -14.11 5.21 -13.45
N ALA A 23 -13.40 4.26 -14.06
CA ALA A 23 -13.60 3.88 -15.44
C ALA A 23 -13.53 2.36 -15.54
N PRO A 24 -14.61 1.63 -15.17
CA PRO A 24 -14.71 0.19 -15.38
C PRO A 24 -14.39 -0.09 -16.84
N SER A 25 -13.17 -0.56 -17.07
CA SER A 25 -12.61 -0.83 -18.39
C SER A 25 -13.02 -2.25 -18.82
N ASP A 26 -12.87 -2.58 -20.10
CA ASP A 26 -13.12 -3.93 -20.64
C ASP A 26 -12.16 -5.02 -20.10
N VAL A 27 -11.45 -4.74 -19.01
CA VAL A 27 -10.56 -5.68 -18.35
C VAL A 27 -11.40 -6.76 -17.68
N SER A 28 -11.04 -8.03 -17.90
CA SER A 28 -11.69 -9.15 -17.22
C SER A 28 -11.66 -8.95 -15.71
N GLY A 29 -12.81 -9.17 -15.05
CA GLY A 29 -12.94 -9.12 -13.59
C GLY A 29 -11.92 -9.99 -12.86
N GLU A 30 -11.51 -11.10 -13.46
CA GLU A 30 -10.48 -11.99 -12.92
C GLU A 30 -9.07 -11.39 -13.00
N GLN A 31 -8.71 -10.81 -14.16
CA GLN A 31 -7.40 -10.20 -14.36
C GLN A 31 -7.20 -8.98 -13.45
N ILE A 32 -8.23 -8.14 -13.35
CA ILE A 32 -8.14 -6.94 -12.50
C ILE A 32 -8.16 -7.32 -11.01
N ARG A 33 -8.90 -8.37 -10.61
CA ARG A 33 -8.83 -8.94 -9.26
C ARG A 33 -7.41 -9.36 -8.91
N ASP A 34 -6.76 -10.17 -9.75
CA ASP A 34 -5.42 -10.70 -9.45
C ASP A 34 -4.36 -9.60 -9.37
N LEU A 35 -4.46 -8.62 -10.27
CA LEU A 35 -3.58 -7.46 -10.27
C LEU A 35 -3.72 -6.66 -8.97
N LEU A 36 -4.96 -6.34 -8.58
CA LEU A 36 -5.23 -5.64 -7.33
C LEU A 36 -4.83 -6.45 -6.09
N LEU A 37 -5.00 -7.77 -6.13
CA LEU A 37 -4.62 -8.66 -5.03
C LEU A 37 -3.10 -8.67 -4.83
N ALA A 38 -2.34 -8.76 -5.92
CA ALA A 38 -0.88 -8.66 -5.87
C ALA A 38 -0.42 -7.31 -5.30
N HIS A 39 -1.05 -6.21 -5.70
CA HIS A 39 -0.74 -4.88 -5.17
C HIS A 39 -1.03 -4.75 -3.68
N VAL A 40 -2.18 -5.26 -3.22
CA VAL A 40 -2.53 -5.26 -1.80
C VAL A 40 -1.56 -6.10 -0.98
N GLN A 41 -1.18 -7.28 -1.48
CA GLN A 41 -0.20 -8.17 -0.84
C GLN A 41 1.21 -7.56 -0.80
N LEU A 42 1.55 -6.72 -1.77
CA LEU A 42 2.80 -5.96 -1.79
C LEU A 42 2.77 -4.79 -0.79
N LEU A 43 1.71 -3.99 -0.80
CA LEU A 43 1.63 -2.75 -0.01
C LEU A 43 1.35 -2.99 1.48
N GLY A 44 0.57 -4.02 1.83
CA GLY A 44 0.19 -4.31 3.21
C GLY A 44 1.40 -4.44 4.17
N PRO A 45 2.38 -5.30 3.85
CA PRO A 45 3.59 -5.44 4.65
C PRO A 45 4.42 -4.14 4.75
N GLU A 46 4.57 -3.41 3.64
CA GLU A 46 5.32 -2.14 3.60
C GLU A 46 4.69 -1.07 4.50
N VAL A 47 3.37 -0.91 4.41
CA VAL A 47 2.62 0.03 5.26
C VAL A 47 2.66 -0.43 6.72
N SER A 48 2.50 -1.72 6.99
CA SER A 48 2.56 -2.26 8.35
C SER A 48 3.91 -2.02 9.02
N ALA A 49 5.02 -2.25 8.30
CA ALA A 49 6.37 -2.09 8.80
C ALA A 49 6.70 -0.64 9.15
N ARG A 50 6.09 0.32 8.44
CA ARG A 50 6.44 1.74 8.54
C ARG A 50 5.34 2.62 9.12
N LYS A 51 4.19 2.08 9.50
CA LYS A 51 3.03 2.86 9.98
C LYS A 51 3.36 3.81 11.14
N SER A 52 4.35 3.49 11.98
CA SER A 52 4.78 4.36 13.10
C SER A 52 5.50 5.63 12.64
N ALA A 53 5.96 5.68 11.38
CA ALA A 53 6.53 6.88 10.77
C ALA A 53 5.46 7.84 10.23
N LEU A 54 4.17 7.44 10.23
CA LEU A 54 3.07 8.37 9.96
C LEU A 54 3.00 9.39 11.09
N GLY A 55 2.83 10.66 10.73
CA GLY A 55 3.12 11.79 11.61
C GLY A 55 2.29 11.84 12.87
N ASP A 56 0.96 11.79 12.74
CA ASP A 56 0.03 11.91 13.88
C ASP A 56 -0.68 10.59 14.25
N GLU A 57 -1.18 10.53 15.49
CA GLU A 57 -1.86 9.34 16.03
C GLU A 57 -3.11 8.96 15.21
N HIS A 58 -3.80 9.94 14.62
CA HIS A 58 -4.97 9.69 13.78
C HIS A 58 -4.57 8.98 12.48
N GLN A 59 -3.47 9.36 11.85
CA GLN A 59 -2.93 8.70 10.66
C GLN A 59 -2.48 7.27 10.99
N GLN A 60 -1.84 7.06 12.13
CA GLN A 60 -1.44 5.73 12.59
C GLN A 60 -2.65 4.83 12.89
N CYS A 61 -3.69 5.37 13.53
CA CYS A 61 -4.96 4.65 13.75
C CYS A 61 -5.65 4.33 12.43
N THR A 62 -5.67 5.28 11.50
CA THR A 62 -6.25 5.08 10.15
C THR A 62 -5.51 3.98 9.41
N ALA A 63 -4.17 3.99 9.42
CA ALA A 63 -3.36 2.93 8.82
C ALA A 63 -3.64 1.56 9.46
N GLN A 64 -3.78 1.50 10.79
CA GLN A 64 -4.13 0.27 11.48
C GLN A 64 -5.52 -0.24 11.06
N LEU A 65 -6.51 0.63 10.90
CA LEU A 65 -7.85 0.26 10.44
C LEU A 65 -7.82 -0.30 9.01
N VAL A 66 -7.11 0.38 8.09
CA VAL A 66 -6.95 -0.09 6.70
C VAL A 66 -6.27 -1.46 6.65
N LEU A 67 -5.17 -1.65 7.40
CA LEU A 67 -4.47 -2.94 7.48
C LEU A 67 -5.36 -4.05 8.04
N THR A 68 -6.12 -3.75 9.10
CA THR A 68 -7.02 -4.72 9.73
C THR A 68 -8.12 -5.16 8.76
N HIS A 69 -8.78 -4.21 8.10
CA HIS A 69 -9.83 -4.51 7.12
C HIS A 69 -9.27 -5.23 5.89
N THR A 70 -8.08 -4.86 5.45
CA THR A 70 -7.37 -5.56 4.38
C THR A 70 -7.13 -7.03 4.76
N HIS A 71 -6.57 -7.30 5.94
CA HIS A 71 -6.33 -8.68 6.37
C HIS A 71 -7.62 -9.50 6.47
N GLN A 72 -8.67 -8.94 7.08
CA GLN A 72 -9.98 -9.61 7.16
C GLN A 72 -10.55 -9.91 5.77
N MET A 73 -10.38 -9.01 4.80
CA MET A 73 -10.79 -9.22 3.42
C MET A 73 -9.96 -10.32 2.71
N LEU A 74 -8.66 -10.41 3.00
CA LEU A 74 -7.82 -11.47 2.45
C LEU A 74 -8.15 -12.84 3.08
N GLU A 75 -8.42 -12.87 4.38
CA GLU A 75 -8.78 -14.07 5.13
C GLU A 75 -10.13 -14.66 4.70
N ARG A 76 -11.13 -13.80 4.40
CA ARG A 76 -12.43 -14.27 3.87
C ARG A 76 -12.35 -14.80 2.44
N GLY A 77 -11.25 -14.52 1.73
CA GLY A 77 -11.11 -14.77 0.29
C GLY A 77 -11.82 -13.71 -0.55
N VAL A 78 -11.23 -13.38 -1.71
CA VAL A 78 -11.77 -12.37 -2.63
C VAL A 78 -12.15 -13.06 -3.93
N ASP A 79 -13.43 -13.02 -4.28
CA ASP A 79 -13.96 -13.61 -5.53
C ASP A 79 -13.93 -12.58 -6.68
N THR A 80 -14.36 -12.98 -7.88
CA THR A 80 -14.48 -12.09 -9.05
C THR A 80 -15.79 -11.30 -9.07
N THR A 81 -16.54 -11.28 -7.96
CA THR A 81 -17.78 -10.49 -7.90
C THR A 81 -17.46 -9.00 -8.02
N ALA A 82 -18.32 -8.23 -8.69
CA ALA A 82 -18.10 -6.78 -8.84
C ALA A 82 -17.92 -6.07 -7.49
N ARG A 83 -18.58 -6.56 -6.44
CA ARG A 83 -18.44 -6.05 -5.07
C ARG A 83 -17.06 -6.34 -4.49
N ASP A 84 -16.59 -7.59 -4.60
CA ASP A 84 -15.28 -7.98 -4.06
C ASP A 84 -14.14 -7.28 -4.79
N VAL A 85 -14.24 -7.16 -6.12
CA VAL A 85 -13.27 -6.41 -6.93
C VAL A 85 -13.26 -4.92 -6.56
N TRP A 86 -14.44 -4.33 -6.31
CA TRP A 86 -14.54 -2.94 -5.86
C TRP A 86 -13.97 -2.74 -4.47
N ASP A 87 -14.30 -3.61 -3.50
CA ASP A 87 -13.74 -3.59 -2.14
C ASP A 87 -12.20 -3.69 -2.20
N LEU A 88 -11.68 -4.58 -3.05
CA LEU A 88 -10.24 -4.77 -3.25
C LEU A 88 -9.57 -3.51 -3.84
N ALA A 89 -10.22 -2.84 -4.80
CA ALA A 89 -9.74 -1.58 -5.36
C ALA A 89 -9.72 -0.45 -4.31
N VAL A 90 -10.72 -0.39 -3.41
CA VAL A 90 -10.73 0.56 -2.30
C VAL A 90 -9.59 0.31 -1.33
N GLN A 91 -9.35 -0.94 -0.92
CA GLN A 91 -8.23 -1.28 -0.03
C GLN A 91 -6.88 -0.99 -0.70
N CYS A 92 -6.73 -1.33 -1.98
CA CYS A 92 -5.53 -1.02 -2.76
C CYS A 92 -5.24 0.48 -2.79
N ARG A 93 -6.25 1.32 -3.08
CA ARG A 93 -6.12 2.79 -3.06
C ARG A 93 -5.76 3.33 -1.68
N ALA A 94 -6.39 2.81 -0.63
CA ALA A 94 -6.13 3.24 0.75
C ALA A 94 -4.68 2.92 1.16
N LEU A 95 -4.22 1.69 0.91
CA LEU A 95 -2.83 1.29 1.16
C LEU A 95 -1.83 2.09 0.33
N HIS A 96 -2.13 2.33 -0.95
CA HIS A 96 -1.25 3.13 -1.81
C HIS A 96 -1.14 4.58 -1.29
N THR A 97 -2.25 5.17 -0.84
CA THR A 97 -2.25 6.51 -0.25
C THR A 97 -1.36 6.57 1.00
N LEU A 98 -1.48 5.58 1.89
CA LEU A 98 -0.63 5.47 3.07
C LEU A 98 0.85 5.27 2.70
N TYR A 99 1.12 4.43 1.71
CA TYR A 99 2.48 4.21 1.20
C TYR A 99 3.12 5.50 0.69
N LEU A 100 2.37 6.33 -0.07
CA LEU A 100 2.87 7.62 -0.54
C LEU A 100 3.14 8.61 0.60
N GLN A 101 2.34 8.58 1.67
CA GLN A 101 2.56 9.43 2.86
C GLN A 101 3.82 9.06 3.64
N LEU A 102 4.26 7.79 3.56
CA LEU A 102 5.47 7.33 4.21
C LEU A 102 6.76 7.86 3.55
N GLY A 103 6.68 8.36 2.31
CA GLY A 103 7.82 8.88 1.56
C GLY A 103 8.84 7.80 1.13
N PRO A 104 9.82 8.16 0.29
CA PRO A 104 10.93 7.27 -0.06
C PRO A 104 11.79 6.92 1.17
N LEU A 105 12.39 5.73 1.17
CA LEU A 105 13.22 5.22 2.28
C LEU A 105 14.50 6.04 2.55
N ASP A 106 14.87 6.96 1.65
CA ASP A 106 16.21 7.56 1.61
C ASP A 106 16.46 8.70 2.63
N GLU A 107 15.47 9.17 3.38
CA GLU A 107 15.65 10.37 4.24
C GLU A 107 15.91 10.10 5.73
N GLN A 108 15.92 8.84 6.19
CA GLN A 108 16.08 8.55 7.63
C GLN A 108 17.48 8.10 8.09
N THR A 109 18.50 8.10 7.22
CA THR A 109 19.86 7.60 7.59
C THR A 109 21.00 8.62 7.49
N ALA A 110 20.70 9.92 7.34
CA ALA A 110 21.74 10.96 7.17
C ALA A 110 21.79 12.00 8.32
N GLY A 111 21.22 11.69 9.49
CA GLY A 111 20.98 12.68 10.55
C GLY A 111 21.63 12.43 11.92
N ASP A 112 22.49 11.42 12.08
CA ASP A 112 23.10 11.13 13.40
C ASP A 112 24.61 10.86 13.31
N ASP A 113 25.33 11.76 12.62
CA ASP A 113 26.80 11.68 12.51
C ASP A 113 27.47 13.06 12.69
N ARG A 114 26.95 13.88 13.60
CA ARG A 114 27.68 15.07 14.09
C ARG A 114 27.45 15.33 15.58
N ALA A 115 27.93 14.38 16.38
CA ALA A 115 28.40 14.66 17.73
C ALA A 115 29.84 14.15 17.88
N ALA A 116 30.81 14.96 17.47
CA ALA A 116 32.16 15.03 18.05
C ALA A 116 32.97 16.11 17.34
N ASP A 117 33.82 16.78 18.12
CA ASP A 117 34.75 17.86 17.82
C ASP A 117 34.17 19.25 17.57
N ALA A 118 34.62 20.30 18.25
CA ALA A 118 35.59 20.42 19.34
C ALA A 118 35.53 21.87 19.84
N SER A 119 35.75 22.02 21.15
CA SER A 119 36.33 23.18 21.88
C SER A 119 35.76 24.57 21.67
#